data_AF-A0A0N0JP18-F1
#
_entry.id   AF-A0A0N0JP18-F1
#
_cell.length_a   1.000
_cell.length_b   1.000
_cell.length_c   1.000
_cell.angle_alpha   90.00
_cell.angle_beta   90.00
_cell.angle_gamma   90.00
#
_symmetry.space_group_name_H-M   'P 1'
#
loop_
_entity.id
_entity.type
_entity.pdbx_description
1 polymer ?
#
loop_
_entity_poly.entity_id
_entity_poly.type
_entity_poly.pdbx_seq_one_letter_code
_entity_poly.pdbx_strand_id
1 'polypeptide(L)'
;MMRTAIAPGLAVLLAALLSACGTREPLTPLEGASLPTAPYGAQTKPSAEELLRRDALAAPERSVELRRRSEERQDDPFDLPPE
;
A
#
# COMPACT_ATOMS: atom_id res chain seq x y z
N MET A 1 35.43 -3.10 -31.62
CA MET A 1 34.88 -1.78 -31.22
C MET A 1 33.36 -1.76 -31.14
N MET A 2 32.60 -2.40 -32.04
CA MET A 2 31.13 -2.37 -31.99
C MET A 2 30.51 -3.17 -30.82
N ARG A 3 31.12 -4.30 -30.43
CA ARG A 3 30.64 -5.14 -29.30
C ARG A 3 30.66 -4.46 -27.93
N THR A 4 31.59 -3.53 -27.69
CA THR A 4 31.74 -2.83 -26.40
C THR A 4 30.77 -1.66 -26.23
N ALA A 5 30.20 -1.13 -27.33
CA ALA A 5 29.18 -0.07 -27.32
C ALA A 5 27.74 -0.62 -27.16
N ILE A 6 27.52 -1.91 -27.44
CA ILE A 6 26.19 -2.55 -27.35
C ILE A 6 25.78 -2.79 -25.88
N ALA A 7 26.74 -3.11 -25.01
CA ALA A 7 26.50 -3.39 -23.59
C ALA A 7 25.89 -2.19 -22.81
N PRO A 8 26.44 -0.95 -22.88
CA PRO A 8 25.83 0.19 -22.20
C PRO A 8 24.49 0.58 -22.81
N GLY A 9 24.32 0.46 -24.14
CA GLY A 9 23.05 0.74 -24.82
C GLY A 9 21.91 -0.18 -24.37
N LEU A 10 22.18 -1.47 -24.20
CA LEU A 10 21.20 -2.44 -23.71
C LEU A 10 20.80 -2.18 -22.25
N ALA A 11 21.75 -1.81 -21.40
CA ALA A 11 21.48 -1.48 -20.00
C ALA A 11 20.58 -0.24 -19.86
N VAL A 12 20.84 0.80 -20.64
CA VAL A 12 19.99 2.01 -20.66
C VAL A 12 18.58 1.71 -21.16
N LEU A 13 18.46 0.89 -22.22
CA LEU A 13 17.16 0.47 -22.73
C LEU A 13 16.34 -0.30 -21.68
N LEU A 14 16.97 -1.27 -21.00
CA LEU A 14 16.31 -2.04 -19.94
C LEU A 14 15.87 -1.15 -18.77
N ALA A 15 16.70 -0.20 -18.35
CA ALA A 15 16.35 0.75 -17.30
C ALA A 15 15.16 1.64 -17.70
N ALA A 16 15.10 2.07 -18.98
CA ALA A 16 14.01 2.86 -19.51
C ALA A 16 12.68 2.08 -19.61
N LEU A 17 12.71 0.76 -19.84
CA LEU A 17 11.51 -0.06 -19.83
C LEU A 17 10.96 -0.27 -18.41
N LEU A 18 11.81 -0.32 -17.39
CA LEU A 18 11.39 -0.49 -15.99
C LEU A 18 10.75 0.77 -15.38
N SER A 19 11.01 1.97 -15.94
CA SER A 19 10.45 3.21 -15.41
C SER A 19 8.97 3.41 -15.70
N ALA A 20 8.36 2.57 -16.55
CA ALA A 20 6.94 2.65 -16.89
C ALA A 20 6.01 1.99 -15.86
N CYS A 21 6.54 1.24 -14.88
CA CYS A 21 5.72 0.56 -13.88
C CYS A 21 5.46 1.48 -12.68
N GLY A 22 4.19 1.76 -12.37
CA GLY A 22 3.78 2.56 -11.20
C GLY A 22 3.27 3.97 -11.50
N THR A 23 2.80 4.23 -12.73
CA THR A 23 2.08 5.47 -13.04
C THR A 23 0.84 5.61 -12.14
N ARG A 24 0.64 6.81 -11.60
CA ARG A 24 -0.55 7.17 -10.80
C ARG A 24 -1.37 8.16 -11.60
N GLU A 25 -2.61 7.79 -11.87
CA GLU A 25 -3.62 8.65 -12.49
C GLU A 25 -4.85 8.68 -11.57
N PRO A 26 -5.65 9.77 -11.57
CA PRO A 26 -6.91 9.78 -10.84
C PRO A 26 -7.78 8.58 -11.22
N LEU A 27 -8.33 7.91 -10.22
CA LEU A 27 -9.24 6.79 -10.44
C LEU A 27 -10.62 7.30 -10.85
N THR A 28 -11.18 6.69 -11.89
CA THR A 28 -12.57 6.90 -12.32
C THR A 28 -13.42 5.68 -11.97
N PRO A 29 -14.73 5.85 -11.71
CA PRO A 29 -15.64 4.71 -11.58
C PRO A 29 -15.66 3.87 -12.86
N LEU A 30 -15.92 2.56 -12.72
CA LEU A 30 -16.19 1.69 -13.86
C LEU A 30 -17.37 2.24 -14.69
N GLU A 31 -17.44 1.83 -15.95
CA GLU A 31 -18.57 2.17 -16.81
C GLU A 31 -19.91 1.75 -16.17
N GLY A 32 -20.86 2.68 -16.15
CA GLY A 32 -22.16 2.49 -15.52
C GLY A 32 -22.17 2.62 -13.98
N ALA A 33 -21.00 2.71 -13.33
CA ALA A 33 -20.90 2.98 -11.90
C ALA A 33 -20.83 4.49 -11.61
N SER A 34 -21.17 4.87 -10.38
CA SER A 34 -21.01 6.24 -9.90
C SER A 34 -20.37 6.24 -8.52
N LEU A 35 -19.76 7.36 -8.13
CA LEU A 35 -19.26 7.54 -6.77
C LEU A 35 -20.40 7.33 -5.74
N PRO A 36 -20.08 6.95 -4.49
CA PRO A 36 -21.06 6.84 -3.42
C PRO A 36 -21.93 8.10 -3.28
N THR A 37 -23.15 7.95 -2.76
CA THR A 37 -23.99 9.10 -2.43
C THR A 37 -23.32 9.96 -1.36
N ALA A 38 -23.66 11.24 -1.32
CA ALA A 38 -23.14 12.15 -0.32
C ALA A 38 -23.55 11.66 1.09
N PRO A 39 -22.65 11.77 2.09
CA PRO A 39 -22.99 11.49 3.48
C PRO A 39 -24.15 12.39 3.95
N TYR A 40 -24.92 11.90 4.92
CA TYR A 40 -26.01 12.67 5.49
C TYR A 40 -25.51 14.01 6.06
N GLY A 41 -26.18 15.11 5.70
CA GLY A 41 -25.81 16.47 6.13
C GLY A 41 -24.63 17.09 5.37
N ALA A 42 -24.03 16.38 4.40
CA ALA A 42 -23.00 16.96 3.54
C ALA A 42 -23.64 17.84 2.45
N GLN A 43 -23.14 19.06 2.31
CA GLN A 43 -23.61 20.02 1.31
C GLN A 43 -23.18 19.64 -0.12
N THR A 44 -22.11 18.85 -0.23
CA THR A 44 -21.52 18.43 -1.49
C THR A 44 -21.14 16.96 -1.45
N LYS A 45 -21.16 16.31 -2.61
CA LYS A 45 -20.69 14.94 -2.79
C LYS A 45 -19.14 14.93 -2.84
N PRO A 46 -18.48 14.05 -2.08
CA PRO A 46 -17.02 13.96 -2.10
C PRO A 46 -16.49 13.42 -3.44
N SER A 47 -15.31 13.89 -3.82
CA SER A 47 -14.53 13.43 -4.96
C SER A 47 -13.85 12.08 -4.69
N ALA A 48 -13.35 11.42 -5.74
CA ALA A 48 -12.59 10.17 -5.62
C ALA A 48 -11.36 10.33 -4.71
N GLU A 49 -10.62 11.43 -4.87
CA GLU A 49 -9.44 11.74 -4.06
C GLU A 49 -9.78 11.91 -2.57
N GLU A 50 -10.91 12.54 -2.27
CA GLU A 50 -11.38 12.72 -0.90
C GLU A 50 -11.84 11.41 -0.26
N LEU A 51 -12.50 10.54 -1.03
CA LEU A 51 -12.94 9.22 -0.55
C LEU A 51 -11.78 8.25 -0.30
N LEU A 52 -10.69 8.38 -1.05
CA LEU A 52 -9.50 7.54 -0.89
C LEU A 52 -8.53 8.10 0.17
N ARG A 53 -8.75 9.34 0.62
CA ARG A 53 -7.94 9.94 1.69
C ARG A 53 -8.20 9.20 2.99
N ARG A 54 -7.13 8.67 3.56
CA ARG A 54 -7.18 7.99 4.86
C ARG A 54 -7.31 9.02 5.99
N ASP A 55 -8.29 8.83 6.86
CA ASP A 55 -8.45 9.64 8.08
C ASP A 55 -7.30 9.41 9.08
N ALA A 56 -7.11 10.37 9.99
CA ALA A 56 -6.03 10.34 10.98
C ALA A 56 -5.96 9.04 11.81
N LEU A 57 -7.13 8.45 12.11
CA LEU A 57 -7.23 7.22 12.91
C LEU A 57 -7.47 5.96 12.07
N ALA A 58 -7.48 6.07 10.74
CA ALA A 58 -7.73 4.92 9.87
C ALA A 58 -6.48 4.06 9.60
N ALA A 59 -5.28 4.55 9.90
CA ALA A 59 -4.08 3.71 10.06
C ALA A 59 -3.14 4.32 11.10
N PRO A 60 -3.45 4.16 12.39
CA PRO A 60 -2.57 4.64 13.44
C PRO A 60 -1.24 3.89 13.37
N GLU A 61 -0.16 4.59 13.69
CA GLU A 61 1.13 3.93 13.88
C GLU A 61 1.02 2.95 15.04
N ARG A 62 1.35 1.69 14.78
CA ARG A 62 1.52 0.73 15.87
C ARG A 62 2.83 1.08 16.57
N SER A 63 2.78 1.32 17.87
CA SER A 63 3.98 1.32 18.71
C SER A 63 4.57 -0.08 18.69
N VAL A 64 5.45 -0.35 17.74
CA VAL A 64 6.33 -1.50 17.80
C VAL A 64 7.45 -1.12 18.74
N GLU A 65 7.25 -1.34 20.03
CA GLU A 65 8.41 -1.41 20.92
C GLU A 65 9.22 -2.60 20.41
N LEU A 66 10.26 -2.28 19.64
CA LEU A 66 11.13 -3.28 19.04
C LEU A 66 11.74 -4.06 20.19
N ARG A 67 11.20 -5.26 20.47
CA ARG A 67 11.98 -6.26 21.21
C ARG A 67 13.23 -6.47 20.38
N ARG A 68 14.36 -5.95 20.86
CA ARG A 68 15.65 -6.00 20.14
C ARG A 68 16.12 -7.43 19.90
N ARG A 69 15.49 -8.40 20.58
CA ARG A 69 15.73 -9.84 20.51
C ARG A 69 14.44 -10.59 20.85
N SER A 70 14.29 -11.78 20.29
CA SER A 70 13.31 -12.74 20.77
C SER A 70 13.67 -13.17 22.19
N GLU A 71 12.74 -13.09 23.14
CA GLU A 71 12.87 -13.73 24.45
C GLU A 71 11.85 -14.87 24.53
N GLU A 72 12.23 -15.93 25.25
CA GLU A 72 11.43 -17.11 25.55
C GLU A 72 10.04 -16.70 26.08
N ARG A 73 8.99 -17.37 25.62
CA ARG A 73 7.65 -17.18 26.19
C ARG A 73 7.58 -17.99 27.49
N GLN A 74 6.92 -17.42 28.51
CA GLN A 74 6.62 -18.19 29.71
C GLN A 74 5.60 -19.27 29.37
N ASP A 75 5.70 -20.42 30.05
CA ASP A 75 4.72 -21.49 29.94
C ASP A 75 3.32 -20.97 30.28
N ASP A 76 2.30 -21.46 29.57
CA ASP A 76 0.92 -21.05 29.78
C ASP A 76 0.40 -21.68 31.08
N PRO A 77 0.06 -20.89 32.12
CA PRO A 77 -0.45 -21.43 33.37
C PRO A 77 -1.81 -22.12 33.24
N PHE A 78 -2.48 -21.98 32.08
CA PHE A 78 -3.78 -22.57 31.79
C PHE A 78 -3.72 -23.73 30.78
N ASP A 79 -2.52 -24.18 30.38
CA ASP A 79 -2.35 -25.41 29.59
C ASP A 79 -2.47 -26.64 30.50
N LEU A 80 -3.68 -26.81 31.06
CA LEU A 80 -4.02 -27.90 31.97
C LEU A 80 -4.52 -29.13 31.17
N PRO A 81 -4.17 -30.35 31.57
CA PRO A 81 -4.65 -31.56 30.91
C PRO A 81 -6.17 -31.76 31.08
N PRO A 82 -6.85 -32.44 30.13
CA PRO A 82 -8.27 -32.78 30.23
C PRO A 82 -8.55 -33.83 31.32
N GLU A 83 -9.79 -33.85 31.83
CA GLU A 83 -10.28 -34.77 32.88
C GLU A 83 -10.78 -36.13 32.34
#